data_AF-A0A2J8LJZ6-F1
#
_entry.id   AF-A0A2J8LJZ6-F1
#
_cell.length_a   1.000
_cell.length_b   1.000
_cell.length_c   1.000
_cell.angle_alpha   90.00
_cell.angle_beta   90.00
_cell.angle_gamma   90.00
#
_symmetry.space_group_name_H-M   'P 1'
#
loop_
_entity.id
_entity.type
_entity.pdbx_description
1 polymer ?
#
loop_
_entity_poly.entity_id
_entity_poly.type
_entity_poly.pdbx_seq_one_letter_code
_entity_poly.pdbx_strand_id
1 'polypeptide(L)'
;MSKMNEYFSTKYKIMRKYDKSGRLICNDADLCDCLEKNCLGCFYPCPKCNSNKCGPECRCNRRWVYDAIVTESGEVISTLP
;
A
#
# COMPACT_ATOMS: atom_id res chain seq x y z
N MET A 1 21.69 35.49 7.08
CA MET A 1 21.56 34.47 6.03
C MET A 1 20.64 33.34 6.53
N SER A 2 19.37 33.45 6.14
CA SER A 2 18.36 32.41 5.89
C SER A 2 18.26 31.15 6.78
N LYS A 3 17.62 31.30 7.96
CA LYS A 3 16.94 30.19 8.66
C LYS A 3 15.60 29.84 7.97
N MET A 4 15.63 29.32 6.75
CA MET A 4 14.40 29.01 5.99
C MET A 4 14.34 27.61 5.37
N ASN A 5 15.22 26.68 5.75
CA ASN A 5 15.21 25.31 5.19
C ASN A 5 14.65 24.22 6.11
N GLU A 6 14.37 24.51 7.38
CA GLU A 6 13.75 23.51 8.28
C GLU A 6 12.22 23.54 8.27
N TYR A 7 11.59 24.64 7.85
CA TYR A 7 10.14 24.82 8.00
C TYR A 7 9.29 24.26 6.85
N PHE A 8 9.91 23.93 5.71
CA PHE A 8 9.21 23.39 4.53
C PHE A 8 9.23 21.85 4.42
N SER A 9 9.94 21.14 5.31
CA SER A 9 10.13 19.68 5.22
C SER A 9 8.97 18.84 5.79
N THR A 10 8.00 19.47 6.49
CA THR A 10 7.06 18.75 7.35
C THR A 10 5.62 18.69 6.80
N LYS A 11 5.27 19.40 5.72
CA LYS A 11 3.85 19.56 5.36
C LYS A 11 3.24 18.52 4.44
N TYR A 12 3.98 17.85 3.55
CA TYR A 12 3.48 16.69 2.78
C TYR A 12 4.64 15.83 2.29
N LYS A 13 5.42 15.21 3.20
CA LYS A 13 6.11 13.98 2.81
C LYS A 13 4.99 12.98 2.54
N ILE A 14 4.64 12.75 1.27
CA ILE A 14 3.69 11.70 0.91
C ILE A 14 4.31 10.40 1.44
N MET A 15 3.86 9.98 2.62
CA MET A 15 4.41 8.84 3.32
C MET A 15 4.04 7.61 2.51
N ARG A 16 5.05 6.85 2.11
CA ARG A 16 4.84 5.52 1.55
C ARG A 16 3.97 4.73 2.53
N LYS A 17 3.02 3.97 2.00
CA LYS A 17 2.19 3.03 2.76
C LYS A 17 2.84 1.66 2.81
N TYR A 18 3.62 1.35 1.79
CA TYR A 18 4.38 0.12 1.67
C TYR A 18 5.89 0.37 1.64
N ASP A 19 6.65 -0.55 2.21
CA ASP A 19 8.11 -0.55 2.19
C ASP A 19 8.65 -1.04 0.82
N LYS A 20 9.98 -1.18 0.71
CA LYS A 20 10.63 -1.66 -0.52
C LYS A 20 10.29 -3.11 -0.89
N SER A 21 9.89 -3.92 0.09
CA SER A 21 9.55 -5.34 -0.07
C SER A 21 8.07 -5.53 -0.39
N GLY A 22 7.26 -4.47 -0.31
CA GLY A 22 5.81 -4.51 -0.49
C GLY A 22 5.05 -4.85 0.79
N ARG A 23 5.63 -4.64 1.98
CA ARG A 23 4.96 -4.79 3.28
C ARG A 23 4.41 -3.46 3.78
N LEU A 24 3.29 -3.48 4.48
CA LEU A 24 2.68 -2.29 5.06
C LEU A 24 3.59 -1.68 6.12
N ILE A 25 3.80 -0.37 6.06
CA ILE A 25 4.69 0.33 7.01
C ILE A 25 4.04 0.46 8.41
N CYS A 26 2.71 0.49 8.49
CA CYS A 26 2.01 0.67 9.76
C CYS A 26 2.06 -0.56 10.68
N ASN A 27 2.13 -1.77 10.12
CA ASN A 27 2.02 -3.03 10.88
C ASN A 27 2.87 -4.19 10.32
N ASP A 28 3.75 -3.93 9.35
CA ASP A 28 4.63 -4.91 8.67
C ASP A 28 3.91 -6.06 7.94
N ALA A 29 2.60 -5.97 7.76
CA ALA A 29 1.82 -7.01 7.09
C ALA A 29 2.14 -7.07 5.58
N ASP A 30 2.43 -8.27 5.07
CA ASP A 30 2.51 -8.54 3.63
C ASP A 30 1.12 -8.78 3.03
N LEU A 31 0.33 -7.71 3.02
CA LEU A 31 -1.08 -7.75 2.62
C LEU A 31 -1.24 -7.60 1.10
N CYS A 32 -1.94 -8.53 0.47
CA CYS A 32 -2.33 -8.41 -0.93
C CYS A 32 -3.36 -7.29 -1.13
N ASP A 33 -3.48 -6.74 -2.34
CA ASP A 33 -4.48 -5.71 -2.65
C ASP A 33 -5.94 -6.19 -2.51
N CYS A 34 -6.17 -7.50 -2.38
CA CYS A 34 -7.48 -8.04 -2.00
C CYS A 34 -7.80 -7.92 -0.49
N LEU A 35 -6.89 -7.36 0.31
CA LEU A 35 -7.02 -7.14 1.76
C LEU A 35 -7.23 -8.41 2.60
N GLU A 36 -7.04 -9.60 2.03
CA GLU A 36 -7.08 -10.88 2.75
C GLU A 36 -5.71 -11.23 3.34
N LYS A 37 -5.66 -11.49 4.65
CA LYS A 37 -4.41 -11.71 5.41
C LYS A 37 -3.67 -12.97 4.96
N ASN A 38 -4.42 -14.02 4.63
CA ASN A 38 -3.85 -15.31 4.25
C ASN A 38 -3.73 -15.49 2.73
N CYS A 39 -3.91 -14.42 1.96
CA CYS A 39 -3.82 -14.49 0.51
C CYS A 39 -2.39 -14.84 0.07
N LEU A 40 -2.25 -15.89 -0.75
CA LEU A 40 -0.98 -16.24 -1.40
C LEU A 40 -0.66 -15.34 -2.61
N GLY A 41 -1.66 -14.57 -3.07
CA GLY A 41 -1.61 -13.69 -4.23
C GLY A 41 -2.77 -13.99 -5.18
N CYS A 42 -3.53 -12.97 -5.57
CA CYS A 42 -4.66 -13.11 -6.50
C CYS A 42 -4.37 -12.55 -7.91
N PHE A 43 -3.17 -12.00 -8.14
CA PHE A 43 -2.79 -11.40 -9.40
C PHE A 43 -1.64 -12.18 -10.07
N TYR A 44 -1.44 -11.93 -11.36
CA TYR A 44 -0.27 -12.43 -12.08
C TYR A 44 1.04 -11.87 -11.49
N PRO A 45 2.19 -12.55 -11.69
CA PRO A 45 3.47 -12.09 -11.18
C PRO A 45 3.76 -10.65 -11.60
N CYS A 46 3.99 -9.79 -10.61
CA CYS A 46 4.34 -8.40 -10.85
C CYS A 46 5.64 -8.29 -11.66
N PRO A 47 5.69 -7.57 -12.79
CA PRO A 47 6.91 -7.46 -13.59
C PRO A 47 8.05 -6.70 -12.89
N LYS A 48 7.76 -5.98 -11.79
CA LYS A 48 8.76 -5.22 -11.01
C LYS A 48 9.37 -6.01 -9.85
N CYS A 49 8.59 -6.84 -9.16
CA CYS A 49 9.04 -7.53 -7.93
C CYS A 49 8.71 -9.03 -7.90
N ASN A 50 8.12 -9.57 -8.97
CA ASN A 50 7.72 -10.97 -9.15
C ASN A 50 6.70 -11.51 -8.12
N SER A 51 6.14 -10.64 -7.27
CA SER A 51 5.08 -11.01 -6.32
C SER A 51 3.72 -11.13 -7.01
N ASN A 52 2.93 -12.14 -6.63
CA ASN A 52 1.54 -12.33 -7.05
C ASN A 52 0.54 -11.51 -6.21
N LYS A 53 1.04 -10.71 -5.26
CA LYS A 53 0.20 -9.93 -4.34
C LYS A 53 0.00 -8.48 -4.77
N CYS A 54 0.70 -8.02 -5.80
CA CYS A 54 0.51 -6.68 -6.34
C CYS A 54 -0.70 -6.66 -7.26
N GLY A 55 -1.57 -5.66 -7.12
CA GLY A 55 -2.61 -5.38 -8.09
C GLY A 55 -2.06 -4.69 -9.35
N PRO A 56 -2.83 -3.78 -9.97
CA PRO A 56 -2.41 -3.07 -11.18
C PRO A 56 -1.11 -2.27 -11.01
N GLU A 57 -0.84 -1.79 -9.79
CA GLU A 57 0.40 -1.09 -9.43
C GLU A 57 1.17 -1.88 -8.37
N CYS A 58 2.48 -2.03 -8.59
CA CYS A 58 3.38 -2.68 -7.63
C CYS A 58 3.29 -2.06 -6.23
N ARG A 59 3.16 -2.89 -5.20
CA ARG A 59 3.11 -2.45 -3.79
C ARG A 59 4.45 -1.89 -3.31
N CYS A 60 5.58 -2.29 -3.87
CA CYS A 60 6.90 -1.83 -3.42
C CYS A 60 7.03 -0.29 -3.46
N ASN A 61 7.25 0.33 -2.29
CA ASN A 61 7.33 1.77 -2.08
C ASN A 61 6.05 2.56 -2.45
N ARG A 62 4.90 1.88 -2.59
CA ARG A 62 3.65 2.50 -2.97
C ARG A 62 3.16 3.45 -1.88
N ARG A 63 2.51 4.54 -2.30
CA ARG A 63 2.07 5.64 -1.43
C ARG A 63 0.60 5.56 -1.01
N TRP A 64 -0.10 4.52 -1.43
CA TRP A 64 -1.51 4.30 -1.15
C TRP A 64 -1.78 2.82 -0.85
N VAL A 65 -2.90 2.56 -0.18
CA VAL A 65 -3.45 1.23 0.08
C VAL A 65 -4.96 1.30 -0.11
N TYR A 66 -5.60 0.19 -0.45
CA TYR A 66 -7.06 0.10 -0.41
C TYR A 66 -7.53 0.10 1.05
N ASP A 67 -8.49 0.95 1.37
CA ASP A 67 -9.06 1.01 2.72
C ASP A 67 -10.12 -0.08 2.93
N ALA A 68 -10.93 -0.35 1.90
CA ALA A 68 -11.94 -1.39 1.89
C ALA A 68 -12.26 -1.87 0.47
N ILE A 69 -12.81 -3.08 0.38
CA ILE A 69 -13.45 -3.63 -0.82
C ILE A 69 -14.95 -3.64 -0.57
N VAL A 70 -15.70 -3.05 -1.48
CA VAL A 70 -17.15 -2.86 -1.35
C VAL A 70 -17.84 -3.40 -2.60
N THR A 71 -18.99 -4.03 -2.44
CA THR A 71 -19.86 -4.43 -3.55
C THR A 71 -20.52 -3.22 -4.22
N GLU A 72 -21.13 -3.43 -5.38
CA GLU A 72 -21.96 -2.40 -6.03
C GLU A 72 -23.18 -2.00 -5.17
N SER A 73 -23.66 -2.90 -4.31
CA SER A 73 -24.74 -2.64 -3.33
C SER A 73 -24.27 -1.85 -2.09
N GLY A 74 -22.97 -1.60 -1.93
CA GLY A 74 -22.43 -0.87 -0.78
C GLY A 74 -22.03 -1.75 0.41
N GLU A 75 -22.04 -3.08 0.26
CA GLU A 75 -21.65 -4.02 1.32
C GLU A 75 -20.13 -4.17 1.38
N VAL A 76 -19.56 -4.06 2.58
CA VAL A 76 -18.12 -4.18 2.80
C VAL A 76 -17.70 -5.64 2.85
N ILE A 77 -16.85 -6.06 1.90
CA ILE A 77 -16.32 -7.43 1.80
C ILE A 77 -15.06 -7.59 2.65
N SER A 78 -14.17 -6.60 2.64
CA SER A 78 -12.91 -6.62 3.37
C SER A 78 -12.44 -5.21 3.68
N THR A 79 -11.69 -5.06 4.78
CA THR A 79 -11.13 -3.78 5.23
C THR A 79 -9.66 -3.93 5.55
N LEU A 80 -8.92 -2.83 5.45
CA LEU A 80 -7.55 -2.76 5.90
C LEU A 80 -7.46 -3.14 7.40
N PRO A 81 -6.55 -4.05 7.79
CA PRO A 81 -6.38 -4.48 9.17
C PRO A 81 -5.54 -3.53 10.03
#